data_AF-A0A2C5YRF6-F1
#
_entry.id   AF-A0A2C5YRF6-F1
#
_cell.length_a   1.000
_cell.length_b   1.000
_cell.length_c   1.000
_cell.angle_alpha   90.00
_cell.angle_beta   90.00
_cell.angle_gamma   90.00
#
_symmetry.space_group_name_H-M   'P 1'
#
loop_
_entity.id
_entity.type
_entity.pdbx_description
1 polymer ?
#
loop_
_entity_poly.entity_id
_entity_poly.type
_entity_poly.pdbx_seq_one_letter_code
_entity_poly.pdbx_strand_id
1 'polypeptide(L)'
;MDSPSSFDLAPPSDGVREDQEAAAAAMDRDIPPPPPSPLFDSFEELYDFIQGFHRDNGAALVKKSSSRKRDIRGQTMPGHYVLVCDRGPRRASESAGIRKTSTQKLDCPVKITASTTKATDWKWTYRVQQGEHNHAQSLDPSAHNIHRRRTTSQQQLERTLSKYKTLSARDMSSIIRDSSSKSNSFFRQRDIYNDRQRIRLEARKEKPVNQVDV
;
A
#
# COMPACT_ATOMS: atom_id res chain seq x y z
N MET A 1 -19.37 -42.03 56.39
CA MET A 1 -20.40 -42.59 55.48
C MET A 1 -20.89 -41.41 54.67
N ASP A 2 -20.04 -41.05 53.73
CA ASP A 2 -20.14 -39.89 52.88
C ASP A 2 -21.04 -40.20 51.68
N SER A 3 -21.85 -39.25 51.28
CA SER A 3 -22.55 -39.28 49.99
C SER A 3 -22.55 -37.87 49.41
N PRO A 4 -21.75 -37.59 48.37
CA PRO A 4 -21.86 -36.35 47.63
C PRO A 4 -22.91 -36.49 46.51
N SER A 5 -23.79 -35.49 46.47
CA SER A 5 -24.77 -35.19 45.43
C SER A 5 -24.09 -34.97 44.07
N SER A 6 -24.46 -35.77 43.07
CA SER A 6 -24.05 -35.61 41.68
C SER A 6 -24.80 -34.44 41.05
N PHE A 7 -24.12 -33.31 40.84
CA PHE A 7 -24.59 -32.25 39.95
C PHE A 7 -23.99 -32.52 38.56
N ASP A 8 -24.83 -32.95 37.63
CA ASP A 8 -24.48 -33.04 36.21
C ASP A 8 -24.28 -31.62 35.66
N LEU A 9 -23.01 -31.26 35.41
CA LEU A 9 -22.67 -30.09 34.60
C LEU A 9 -22.87 -30.43 33.12
N ALA A 10 -23.89 -29.83 32.52
CA ALA A 10 -24.00 -29.74 31.06
C ALA A 10 -22.79 -28.97 30.48
N PRO A 11 -22.19 -29.43 29.37
CA PRO A 11 -21.12 -28.69 28.72
C PRO A 11 -21.65 -27.40 28.09
N PRO A 12 -20.91 -26.28 28.14
CA PRO A 12 -21.30 -25.06 27.45
C PRO A 12 -21.27 -25.28 25.93
N SER A 13 -22.39 -24.94 25.28
CA SER A 13 -22.56 -25.00 23.83
C SER A 13 -21.58 -24.08 23.10
N ASP A 14 -20.93 -24.63 22.07
CA ASP A 14 -19.98 -23.99 21.16
C ASP A 14 -20.49 -22.67 20.57
N GLY A 15 -20.00 -21.56 21.11
CA GLY A 15 -20.14 -20.20 20.56
C GLY A 15 -19.06 -19.86 19.53
N VAL A 16 -18.69 -20.80 18.66
CA VAL A 16 -17.71 -20.56 17.58
C VAL A 16 -18.37 -20.91 16.25
N ARG A 17 -19.12 -19.98 15.65
CA ARG A 17 -19.60 -20.21 14.27
C ARG A 17 -19.83 -18.99 13.38
N GLU A 18 -19.90 -17.77 13.89
CA GLU A 18 -20.08 -16.59 13.01
C GLU A 18 -18.76 -16.05 12.45
N ASP A 19 -17.67 -16.09 13.23
CA ASP A 19 -16.37 -15.53 12.81
C ASP A 19 -15.65 -16.37 11.75
N GLN A 20 -15.96 -17.67 11.68
CA GLN A 20 -15.34 -18.62 10.76
C GLN A 20 -16.02 -18.63 9.38
N GLU A 21 -17.31 -18.27 9.31
CA GLU A 21 -18.08 -18.25 8.05
C GLU A 21 -17.70 -17.05 7.17
N ALA A 22 -17.36 -15.90 7.79
CA ALA A 22 -16.81 -14.73 7.08
C ALA A 22 -15.39 -14.96 6.53
N ALA A 23 -14.58 -15.79 7.19
CA ALA A 23 -13.24 -16.15 6.74
C ALA A 23 -13.27 -17.19 5.59
N ALA A 24 -14.23 -18.11 5.59
CA ALA A 24 -14.42 -19.11 4.54
C ALA A 24 -15.03 -18.52 3.26
N ALA A 25 -15.95 -17.55 3.37
CA ALA A 25 -16.54 -16.85 2.22
C ALA A 25 -15.54 -15.93 1.46
N ALA A 26 -14.32 -15.77 1.97
CA ALA A 26 -13.24 -14.98 1.37
C ALA A 26 -12.21 -15.84 0.62
N MET A 27 -12.39 -17.15 0.55
CA MET A 27 -11.55 -18.04 -0.25
C MET A 27 -12.03 -17.99 -1.70
N ASP A 28 -11.20 -17.35 -2.54
CA ASP A 28 -11.33 -17.28 -4.01
C ASP A 28 -12.23 -16.18 -4.59
N ARG A 29 -12.09 -14.94 -4.08
CA ARG A 29 -12.51 -13.77 -4.87
C ARG A 29 -11.42 -13.44 -5.88
N ASP A 30 -11.72 -13.66 -7.15
CA ASP A 30 -10.90 -13.21 -8.27
C ASP A 30 -10.89 -11.69 -8.37
N ILE A 31 -9.75 -11.12 -8.77
CA ILE A 31 -9.64 -9.69 -9.03
C ILE A 31 -10.14 -9.44 -10.46
N PRO A 32 -11.26 -8.72 -10.67
CA PRO A 32 -11.77 -8.46 -12.00
C PRO A 32 -10.83 -7.55 -12.79
N PRO A 33 -10.80 -7.67 -14.14
CA PRO A 33 -10.08 -6.72 -14.97
C PRO A 33 -10.69 -5.32 -14.82
N PRO A 34 -9.88 -4.25 -14.91
CA PRO A 34 -10.39 -2.89 -14.80
C PRO A 34 -11.30 -2.55 -16.01
N PRO A 35 -12.23 -1.60 -15.82
CA PRO A 35 -13.10 -1.15 -16.91
C PRO A 35 -12.29 -0.53 -18.06
N PRO A 36 -12.90 -0.30 -19.24
CA PRO A 36 -12.28 0.48 -20.30
C PRO A 36 -11.84 1.87 -19.82
N SER A 37 -10.70 2.35 -20.30
CA SER A 37 -10.16 3.65 -19.89
C SER A 37 -11.03 4.80 -20.39
N PRO A 38 -11.46 5.72 -19.52
CA PRO A 38 -11.88 7.05 -19.96
C PRO A 38 -10.63 7.87 -20.34
N LEU A 39 -10.86 9.12 -20.77
CA LEU A 39 -9.80 10.09 -21.04
C LEU A 39 -9.54 10.92 -19.77
N PHE A 40 -8.28 11.10 -19.42
CA PHE A 40 -7.85 11.87 -18.26
C PHE A 40 -6.98 13.06 -18.66
N ASP A 41 -6.97 14.13 -17.86
CA ASP A 41 -6.17 15.32 -18.16
C ASP A 41 -4.72 15.19 -17.69
N SER A 42 -4.47 14.32 -16.71
CA SER A 42 -3.13 14.04 -16.18
C SER A 42 -2.88 12.55 -15.99
N PHE A 43 -1.61 12.19 -15.87
CA PHE A 43 -1.24 10.83 -15.52
C PHE A 43 -1.62 10.50 -14.08
N GLU A 44 -1.52 11.49 -13.18
CA GLU A 44 -1.88 11.37 -11.77
C GLU A 44 -3.35 11.00 -11.60
N GLU A 45 -4.25 11.68 -12.30
CA GLU A 45 -5.69 11.40 -12.29
C GLU A 45 -6.00 9.98 -12.80
N LEU A 46 -5.40 9.60 -13.94
CA LEU A 46 -5.49 8.24 -14.46
C LEU A 46 -5.01 7.21 -13.44
N TYR A 47 -3.85 7.48 -12.83
CA TYR A 47 -3.22 6.58 -11.88
C TYR A 47 -4.09 6.42 -10.63
N ASP A 48 -4.64 7.50 -10.09
CA ASP A 48 -5.51 7.47 -8.92
C ASP A 48 -6.82 6.72 -9.20
N PHE A 49 -7.42 6.92 -10.38
CA PHE A 49 -8.60 6.18 -10.82
C PHE A 49 -8.35 4.66 -10.82
N ILE A 50 -7.31 4.24 -11.56
CA ILE A 50 -7.04 2.81 -11.71
C ILE A 50 -6.50 2.19 -10.42
N GLN A 51 -5.75 2.95 -9.62
CA GLN A 51 -5.25 2.52 -8.32
C GLN A 51 -6.39 2.38 -7.31
N GLY A 52 -7.40 3.25 -7.37
CA GLY A 52 -8.65 3.15 -6.60
C GLY A 52 -9.42 1.88 -6.95
N PHE A 53 -9.63 1.61 -8.24
CA PHE A 53 -10.25 0.35 -8.68
C PHE A 53 -9.53 -0.87 -8.12
N HIS A 54 -8.19 -0.92 -8.23
CA HIS A 54 -7.42 -2.06 -7.71
C HIS A 54 -7.51 -2.15 -6.18
N ARG A 55 -7.46 -1.02 -5.47
CA ARG A 55 -7.61 -0.99 -3.99
C ARG A 55 -8.92 -1.63 -3.56
N ASP A 56 -10.02 -1.22 -4.20
CA ASP A 56 -11.37 -1.65 -3.83
C ASP A 56 -11.60 -3.12 -4.21
N ASN A 57 -10.81 -3.66 -5.15
CA ASN A 57 -10.75 -5.07 -5.51
C ASN A 57 -9.53 -5.80 -4.90
N GLY A 58 -9.00 -5.34 -3.75
CA GLY A 58 -7.98 -6.10 -3.00
C GLY A 58 -6.63 -6.28 -3.70
N ALA A 59 -6.27 -5.35 -4.59
CA ALA A 59 -5.03 -5.35 -5.36
C ALA A 59 -4.34 -3.97 -5.31
N ALA A 60 -3.15 -3.91 -5.90
CA ALA A 60 -2.43 -2.66 -6.06
C ALA A 60 -1.53 -2.69 -7.30
N LEU A 61 -1.36 -1.51 -7.91
CA LEU A 61 -0.42 -1.30 -9.02
C LEU A 61 0.83 -0.56 -8.55
N VAL A 62 1.93 -0.81 -9.25
CA VAL A 62 3.19 -0.07 -9.11
C VAL A 62 3.71 0.34 -10.48
N LYS A 63 4.36 1.51 -10.53
CA LYS A 63 5.05 1.98 -11.74
C LYS A 63 6.29 1.12 -11.97
N LYS A 64 6.31 0.35 -13.05
CA LYS A 64 7.46 -0.51 -13.44
C LYS A 64 8.49 0.27 -14.24
N SER A 65 8.04 1.01 -15.24
CA SER A 65 8.92 1.81 -16.09
C SER A 65 8.16 2.98 -16.70
N SER A 66 8.92 3.96 -17.17
CA SER A 66 8.42 5.10 -17.95
C SER A 66 9.21 5.21 -19.24
N SER A 67 8.63 5.85 -20.26
CA SER A 67 9.39 6.25 -21.43
C SER A 67 10.44 7.31 -21.06
N ARG A 68 11.32 7.60 -22.02
CA ARG A 68 12.14 8.82 -21.95
C ARG A 68 11.21 10.04 -21.85
N LYS A 69 11.67 11.04 -21.10
CA LYS A 69 10.98 12.33 -21.01
C LYS A 69 11.12 13.06 -22.34
N ARG A 70 10.07 13.76 -22.73
CA ARG A 70 10.05 14.62 -23.91
C ARG A 70 9.10 15.79 -23.65
N ASP A 71 9.19 16.81 -24.49
CA ASP A 71 8.25 17.89 -24.44
C ASP A 71 6.86 17.42 -24.93
N ILE A 72 5.87 17.59 -24.07
CA ILE A 72 4.46 17.35 -24.33
C ILE A 72 3.72 18.59 -23.81
N ARG A 73 3.19 19.41 -24.74
CA ARG A 73 2.48 20.66 -24.42
C ARG A 73 3.27 21.62 -23.50
N GLY A 74 4.58 21.76 -23.72
CA GLY A 74 5.46 22.63 -22.93
C GLY A 74 5.91 22.04 -21.60
N GLN A 75 5.55 20.78 -21.31
CA GLN A 75 5.97 20.07 -20.11
C GLN A 75 6.91 18.93 -20.46
N THR A 76 8.08 18.89 -19.82
CA THR A 76 9.04 17.80 -19.98
C THR A 76 8.63 16.60 -19.13
N MET A 77 7.89 15.66 -19.73
CA MET A 77 7.34 14.49 -19.03
C MET A 77 7.42 13.21 -19.88
N PRO A 78 7.36 12.02 -19.25
CA PRO A 78 7.18 10.76 -20.00
C PRO A 78 5.79 10.72 -20.65
N GLY A 79 5.73 10.28 -21.91
CA GLY A 79 4.46 10.07 -22.60
C GLY A 79 3.84 8.68 -22.38
N HIS A 80 4.51 7.83 -21.61
CA HIS A 80 4.11 6.44 -21.41
C HIS A 80 4.64 5.88 -20.09
N TYR A 81 3.80 5.12 -19.39
CA TYR A 81 4.13 4.37 -18.19
C TYR A 81 3.65 2.93 -18.29
N VAL A 82 4.46 2.01 -17.76
CA VAL A 82 4.04 0.61 -17.53
C VAL A 82 3.71 0.46 -16.06
N LEU A 83 2.48 0.06 -15.80
CA LEU A 83 1.96 -0.30 -14.48
C LEU A 83 1.86 -1.82 -14.40
N VAL A 84 2.25 -2.38 -13.26
CA VAL A 84 2.15 -3.83 -12.98
C VAL A 84 1.59 -4.03 -11.59
N CYS A 85 1.07 -5.21 -11.29
CA CYS A 85 0.68 -5.56 -9.93
C CYS A 85 1.88 -5.41 -8.95
N ASP A 86 1.62 -4.94 -7.73
CA ASP A 86 2.63 -4.84 -6.68
C ASP A 86 3.18 -6.21 -6.26
N ARG A 87 2.41 -7.28 -6.47
CA ARG A 87 2.81 -8.70 -6.38
C ARG A 87 3.37 -9.26 -7.69
N GLY A 88 3.80 -8.42 -8.61
CA GLY A 88 4.38 -8.81 -9.90
C GLY A 88 5.72 -9.55 -9.79
N PRO A 89 6.61 -9.44 -10.80
CA PRO A 89 7.79 -10.28 -10.91
C PRO A 89 8.73 -10.17 -9.70
N ARG A 90 9.21 -11.33 -9.24
CA ARG A 90 10.29 -11.47 -8.27
C ARG A 90 11.58 -10.97 -8.91
N ARG A 91 12.40 -10.31 -8.10
CA ARG A 91 13.79 -10.03 -8.45
C ARG A 91 14.65 -11.16 -7.89
N ALA A 92 15.64 -11.61 -8.66
CA ALA A 92 16.65 -12.52 -8.14
C ALA A 92 17.34 -11.89 -6.92
N SER A 93 17.59 -12.70 -5.90
CA SER A 93 18.33 -12.23 -4.72
C SER A 93 19.81 -12.12 -5.06
N GLU A 94 20.37 -10.93 -4.91
CA GLU A 94 21.82 -10.69 -4.94
C GLU A 94 22.44 -10.74 -3.52
N SER A 95 21.66 -11.11 -2.51
CA SER A 95 22.13 -11.13 -1.12
C SER A 95 22.94 -12.39 -0.79
N ALA A 96 23.88 -12.27 0.15
CA ALA A 96 24.66 -13.39 0.70
C ALA A 96 23.83 -14.41 1.52
N GLY A 97 22.49 -14.27 1.60
CA GLY A 97 21.61 -15.24 2.26
C GLY A 97 21.64 -15.26 3.79
N ILE A 98 22.40 -14.35 4.44
CA ILE A 98 22.55 -14.29 5.91
C ILE A 98 21.21 -14.10 6.64
N ARG A 99 20.24 -13.40 6.01
CA ARG A 99 18.91 -13.16 6.58
C ARG A 99 17.82 -13.83 5.75
N LYS A 100 16.90 -14.54 6.41
CA LYS A 100 15.66 -15.04 5.78
C LYS A 100 14.69 -13.87 5.55
N THR A 101 14.59 -13.40 4.31
CA THR A 101 13.65 -12.35 3.89
C THR A 101 12.44 -12.97 3.22
N SER A 102 11.24 -12.58 3.66
CA SER A 102 9.99 -12.87 2.96
C SER A 102 9.73 -11.82 1.87
N THR A 103 9.26 -12.25 0.70
CA THR A 103 8.81 -11.36 -0.37
C THR A 103 7.29 -11.46 -0.55
N GLN A 104 6.64 -10.34 -0.88
CA GLN A 104 5.21 -10.31 -1.25
C GLN A 104 4.99 -10.51 -2.76
N LYS A 105 6.08 -10.68 -3.52
CA LYS A 105 6.02 -10.90 -4.98
C LYS A 105 5.55 -12.32 -5.27
N LEU A 106 4.60 -12.46 -6.20
CA LEU A 106 3.99 -13.72 -6.63
C LEU A 106 4.12 -13.93 -8.15
N ASP A 107 4.96 -13.14 -8.82
CA ASP A 107 5.13 -13.20 -10.28
C ASP A 107 3.82 -12.93 -11.03
N CYS A 108 2.97 -12.08 -10.46
CA CYS A 108 1.70 -11.71 -11.06
C CYS A 108 1.90 -11.09 -12.46
N PRO A 109 1.21 -11.60 -13.51
CA PRO A 109 1.46 -11.20 -14.89
C PRO A 109 0.75 -9.90 -15.29
N VAL A 110 -0.11 -9.36 -14.43
CA VAL A 110 -0.90 -8.16 -14.73
C VAL A 110 -0.01 -7.00 -15.16
N LYS A 111 -0.39 -6.44 -16.31
CA LYS A 111 0.34 -5.37 -16.97
C LYS A 111 -0.62 -4.43 -17.67
N ILE A 112 -0.49 -3.17 -17.33
CA ILE A 112 -1.31 -2.08 -17.86
C ILE A 112 -0.37 -1.00 -18.37
N THR A 113 -0.65 -0.52 -19.57
CA THR A 113 0.10 0.57 -20.18
C THR A 113 -0.73 1.83 -20.12
N ALA A 114 -0.22 2.88 -19.49
CA ALA A 114 -0.78 4.22 -19.57
C ALA A 114 0.02 5.03 -20.59
N SER A 115 -0.67 5.74 -21.48
CA SER A 115 -0.02 6.58 -22.48
C SER A 115 -0.83 7.82 -22.81
N THR A 116 -0.10 8.84 -23.26
CA THR A 116 -0.65 10.04 -23.87
C THR A 116 -0.10 10.15 -25.29
N THR A 117 -0.99 10.40 -26.24
CA THR A 117 -0.66 10.46 -27.67
C THR A 117 -1.30 11.68 -28.32
N LYS A 118 -0.73 12.13 -29.43
CA LYS A 118 -1.31 13.24 -30.22
C LYS A 118 -2.72 12.92 -30.72
N ALA A 119 -3.01 11.64 -31.02
CA ALA A 119 -4.32 11.18 -31.45
C ALA A 119 -5.41 11.35 -30.37
N THR A 120 -5.01 11.35 -29.10
CA THR A 120 -5.93 11.55 -27.95
C THR A 120 -5.90 12.99 -27.46
N ASP A 121 -5.43 13.93 -28.30
CA ASP A 121 -5.20 15.32 -27.92
C ASP A 121 -4.38 15.47 -26.62
N TRP A 122 -3.35 14.63 -26.46
CA TRP A 122 -2.51 14.58 -25.27
C TRP A 122 -3.21 14.25 -23.95
N LYS A 123 -4.48 13.82 -23.99
CA LYS A 123 -5.15 13.21 -22.84
C LYS A 123 -4.57 11.82 -22.56
N TRP A 124 -4.63 11.44 -21.30
CA TRP A 124 -4.12 10.18 -20.79
C TRP A 124 -5.17 9.08 -20.91
N THR A 125 -4.75 7.90 -21.33
CA THR A 125 -5.57 6.68 -21.37
C THR A 125 -4.75 5.50 -20.92
N TYR A 126 -5.40 4.41 -20.51
CA TYR A 126 -4.73 3.14 -20.27
C TYR A 126 -5.28 2.01 -21.15
N ARG A 127 -4.41 1.04 -21.40
CA ARG A 127 -4.72 -0.23 -22.07
C ARG A 127 -4.26 -1.37 -21.19
N VAL A 128 -5.18 -2.29 -20.90
CA VAL A 128 -4.86 -3.55 -20.22
C VAL A 128 -4.19 -4.46 -21.25
N GLN A 129 -2.94 -4.87 -20.98
CA GLN A 129 -2.24 -5.86 -21.80
C GLN A 129 -2.51 -7.27 -21.28
N GLN A 130 -2.41 -7.44 -19.96
CA GLN A 130 -2.80 -8.66 -19.24
C GLN A 130 -3.58 -8.22 -18.00
N GLY A 131 -4.84 -8.64 -17.89
CA GLY A 131 -5.75 -8.26 -16.81
C GLY A 131 -5.91 -9.32 -15.71
N GLU A 132 -5.52 -10.56 -15.98
CA GLU A 132 -5.72 -11.68 -15.06
C GLU A 132 -4.66 -11.73 -13.98
N HIS A 133 -5.12 -11.74 -12.72
CA HIS A 133 -4.28 -11.95 -11.56
C HIS A 133 -4.10 -13.45 -11.30
N ASN A 134 -2.92 -13.84 -10.83
CA ASN A 134 -2.63 -15.22 -10.38
C ASN A 134 -2.75 -15.37 -8.86
N HIS A 135 -3.46 -14.45 -8.21
CA HIS A 135 -3.68 -14.42 -6.77
C HIS A 135 -5.04 -13.82 -6.48
N ALA A 136 -5.65 -14.25 -5.38
CA ALA A 136 -6.93 -13.73 -4.93
C ALA A 136 -6.85 -12.26 -4.47
N GLN A 137 -8.02 -11.65 -4.30
CA GLN A 137 -8.19 -10.36 -3.65
C GLN A 137 -7.64 -10.39 -2.22
N SER A 138 -7.02 -9.29 -1.82
CA SER A 138 -6.56 -9.10 -0.44
C SER A 138 -7.69 -8.56 0.43
N LEU A 139 -7.79 -9.05 1.67
CA LEU A 139 -8.84 -8.66 2.61
C LEU A 139 -8.79 -7.18 3.03
N ASP A 140 -7.59 -6.61 3.12
CA ASP A 140 -7.37 -5.25 3.59
C ASP A 140 -6.34 -4.56 2.69
N PRO A 141 -6.62 -3.31 2.22
CA PRO A 141 -5.63 -2.48 1.54
C PRO A 141 -4.26 -2.40 2.26
N SER A 142 -4.21 -2.54 3.58
CA SER A 142 -2.94 -2.57 4.35
C SER A 142 -2.03 -3.75 4.00
N ALA A 143 -2.52 -4.77 3.28
CA ALA A 143 -1.70 -5.83 2.72
C ALA A 143 -0.71 -5.31 1.66
N HIS A 144 -1.01 -4.15 1.04
CA HIS A 144 -0.23 -3.56 -0.03
C HIS A 144 0.56 -2.34 0.44
N ASN A 145 1.85 -2.30 0.13
CA ASN A 145 2.73 -1.22 0.56
C ASN A 145 2.29 0.17 0.07
N ILE A 146 1.70 0.24 -1.12
CA ILE A 146 1.34 1.52 -1.72
C ILE A 146 0.22 2.22 -0.96
N HIS A 147 -0.77 1.46 -0.49
CA HIS A 147 -1.92 1.96 0.26
C HIS A 147 -1.56 2.36 1.69
N ARG A 148 -0.42 1.88 2.20
CA ARG A 148 0.11 2.26 3.52
C ARG A 148 0.96 3.52 3.52
N ARG A 149 1.21 4.13 2.36
CA ARG A 149 2.06 5.34 2.26
C ARG A 149 1.34 6.53 2.87
N ARG A 150 2.12 7.45 3.44
CA ARG A 150 1.60 8.72 3.95
C ARG A 150 1.40 9.73 2.83
N THR A 151 0.30 10.48 2.88
CA THR A 151 0.14 11.69 2.08
C THR A 151 1.17 12.75 2.50
N THR A 152 1.39 13.76 1.66
CA THR A 152 2.31 14.86 2.00
C THR A 152 1.90 15.58 3.27
N SER A 153 0.60 15.80 3.49
CA SER A 153 0.08 16.42 4.71
C SER A 153 0.32 15.56 5.95
N GLN A 154 0.10 14.24 5.87
CA GLN A 154 0.39 13.31 6.96
C GLN A 154 1.89 13.29 7.29
N GLN A 155 2.77 13.31 6.28
CA GLN A 155 4.23 13.36 6.51
C GLN A 155 4.66 14.66 7.22
N GLN A 156 4.07 15.80 6.86
CA GLN A 156 4.32 17.07 7.53
C GLN A 156 3.86 17.04 8.98
N LEU A 157 2.68 16.47 9.25
CA LEU A 157 2.17 16.27 10.59
C LEU A 157 3.09 15.33 11.41
N GLU A 158 3.50 14.20 10.84
CA GLU A 158 4.46 13.29 11.46
C GLU A 158 5.77 13.99 11.85
N ARG A 159 6.32 14.81 10.95
CA ARG A 159 7.53 15.59 11.23
C ARG A 159 7.31 16.56 12.39
N THR A 160 6.18 17.26 12.42
CA THR A 160 5.83 18.17 13.52
C THR A 160 5.70 17.42 14.84
N LEU A 161 4.93 16.33 14.88
CA LEU A 161 4.72 15.52 16.08
C LEU A 161 6.02 14.88 16.58
N SER A 162 6.92 14.47 15.68
CA SER A 162 8.18 13.82 16.04
C SER A 162 9.14 14.69 16.86
N LYS A 163 8.97 16.03 16.83
CA LYS A 163 9.76 16.99 17.61
C LYS A 163 9.45 16.88 19.11
N TYR A 164 8.24 16.50 19.48
CA TYR A 164 7.83 16.34 20.87
C TYR A 164 8.30 14.98 21.39
N LYS A 165 9.32 14.99 22.26
CA LYS A 165 9.94 13.74 22.77
C LYS A 165 8.98 12.89 23.60
N THR A 166 8.05 13.52 24.31
CA THR A 166 7.07 12.90 25.20
C THR A 166 5.96 12.16 24.44
N LEU A 167 5.69 12.53 23.19
CA LEU A 167 4.68 11.84 22.39
C LEU A 167 5.16 10.44 21.99
N SER A 168 4.34 9.44 22.33
CA SER A 168 4.59 8.07 21.92
C SER A 168 4.22 7.89 20.45
N ALA A 169 4.79 6.87 19.79
CA ALA A 169 4.39 6.55 18.42
C ALA A 169 2.92 6.09 18.33
N ARG A 170 2.33 5.59 19.44
CA ARG A 170 0.92 5.22 19.49
C ARG A 170 0.04 6.47 19.44
N ASP A 171 0.36 7.48 20.24
CA ASP A 171 -0.38 8.75 20.25
C ASP A 171 -0.26 9.45 18.89
N MET A 172 0.94 9.45 18.31
CA MET A 172 1.14 9.96 16.94
C MET A 172 0.24 9.23 15.94
N SER A 173 0.15 7.90 16.02
CA SER A 173 -0.72 7.10 15.16
C SER A 173 -2.18 7.51 15.29
N SER A 174 -2.69 7.65 16.52
CA SER A 174 -4.06 8.13 16.77
C SER A 174 -4.30 9.51 16.18
N ILE A 175 -3.41 10.48 16.46
CA ILE A 175 -3.52 11.86 15.95
C ILE A 175 -3.55 11.89 14.42
N ILE A 176 -2.69 11.12 13.75
CA ILE A 176 -2.63 11.07 12.29
C ILE A 176 -3.90 10.42 11.73
N ARG A 177 -4.44 9.38 12.38
CA ARG A 177 -5.70 8.77 11.96
C ARG A 177 -6.87 9.74 12.09
N ASP A 178 -6.94 10.47 13.20
CA ASP A 178 -8.00 11.45 13.48
C ASP A 178 -7.96 12.61 12.46
N SER A 179 -6.77 12.99 11.98
CA SER A 179 -6.61 14.02 10.94
C SER A 179 -6.79 13.49 9.50
N SER A 180 -7.10 12.20 9.31
CA SER A 180 -7.07 11.55 7.99
C SER A 180 -8.45 11.07 7.54
N SER A 181 -8.64 11.04 6.21
CA SER A 181 -9.78 10.32 5.63
C SER A 181 -9.61 8.81 5.76
N LYS A 182 -10.74 8.07 5.77
CA LYS A 182 -10.75 6.59 5.81
C LYS A 182 -9.88 5.96 4.70
N SER A 183 -9.83 6.58 3.53
CA SER A 183 -9.05 6.12 2.37
C SER A 183 -7.53 6.31 2.49
N ASN A 184 -7.04 7.06 3.48
CA ASN A 184 -5.61 7.35 3.67
C ASN A 184 -5.08 6.85 5.02
N SER A 185 -5.85 6.00 5.71
CA SER A 185 -5.57 5.54 7.08
C SER A 185 -5.20 4.04 7.18
N PHE A 186 -4.78 3.40 6.08
CA PHE A 186 -4.48 1.95 6.05
C PHE A 186 -3.16 1.54 6.70
N PHE A 187 -2.43 2.49 7.27
CA PHE A 187 -1.12 2.21 7.81
C PHE A 187 -1.16 1.52 9.17
N ARG A 188 -0.12 0.74 9.42
CA ARG A 188 0.06 -0.01 10.65
C ARG A 188 0.82 0.83 11.65
N GLN A 189 0.64 0.50 12.93
CA GLN A 189 1.41 1.10 14.01
C GLN A 189 2.92 1.01 13.79
N ARG A 190 3.40 -0.14 13.26
CA ARG A 190 4.81 -0.34 12.92
C ARG A 190 5.31 0.65 11.86
N ASP A 191 4.46 1.08 10.93
CA ASP A 191 4.84 2.06 9.92
C ASP A 191 5.18 3.40 10.58
N ILE A 192 4.37 3.86 11.56
CA ILE A 192 4.66 5.08 12.33
C ILE A 192 5.98 4.99 13.11
N TYR A 193 6.30 3.83 13.68
CA TYR A 193 7.61 3.63 14.31
C TYR A 193 8.75 3.76 13.29
N ASN A 194 8.60 3.17 12.09
CA ASN A 194 9.59 3.26 11.02
C ASN A 194 9.72 4.70 10.49
N ASP A 195 8.61 5.41 10.34
CA ASP A 195 8.54 6.81 9.91
C ASP A 195 9.30 7.70 10.89
N ARG A 196 9.06 7.54 12.20
CA ARG A 196 9.78 8.28 13.25
C ARG A 196 11.29 7.98 13.24
N GLN A 197 11.68 6.72 13.03
CA GLN A 197 13.10 6.37 12.91
C GLN A 197 13.75 7.03 11.70
N ARG A 198 13.08 7.02 10.54
CA ARG A 198 13.53 7.70 9.33
C ARG A 198 13.72 9.20 9.54
N ILE A 199 12.74 9.89 10.14
CA ILE A 199 12.83 11.32 10.45
C ILE A 199 14.02 11.62 11.37
N ARG A 200 14.28 10.78 12.39
CA ARG A 200 15.45 10.92 13.26
C ARG A 200 16.78 10.75 12.51
N LEU A 201 16.85 9.79 11.59
CA LEU A 201 18.04 9.56 10.77
C LEU A 201 18.30 10.71 9.78
N GLU A 202 17.24 11.27 9.18
CA GLU A 202 17.31 12.45 8.31
C GLU A 202 17.84 13.66 9.09
N ALA A 203 17.27 13.97 10.25
CA ALA A 203 17.72 15.08 11.10
C ALA A 203 19.18 14.94 11.58
N ARG A 204 19.70 13.71 11.71
CA ARG A 204 21.12 13.48 12.02
C ARG A 204 22.04 13.78 10.84
N LYS A 205 21.59 13.54 9.61
CA LYS A 205 22.35 13.84 8.38
C LYS A 205 22.35 15.34 8.08
N GLU A 206 21.29 16.05 8.46
CA GLU A 206 21.14 17.49 8.25
C GLU A 206 21.86 18.35 9.28
N LYS A 207 22.31 17.79 10.41
CA LYS A 207 23.19 18.51 11.34
C LYS A 207 24.58 18.66 10.71
N PRO A 208 25.05 19.88 10.41
CA PRO A 208 26.44 20.07 10.02
C PRO A 208 27.34 19.62 11.16
N VAL A 209 28.43 18.93 10.82
CA VAL A 209 29.57 18.69 11.69
C VAL A 209 30.21 20.05 11.97
N ASN A 210 29.74 20.78 12.98
CA ASN A 210 30.42 21.99 13.42
C ASN A 210 31.37 21.65 14.58
N GLN A 211 32.64 21.77 14.23
CA GLN A 211 33.66 22.57 14.92
C GLN A 211 33.94 22.17 16.37
N VAL A 212 35.02 21.39 16.52
CA VAL A 212 35.78 21.33 17.77
C VAL A 212 36.38 22.72 17.97
N ASP A 213 35.81 23.47 18.90
CA ASP A 213 36.41 24.69 19.43
C ASP A 213 37.65 24.29 20.26
N VAL A 214 38.82 24.81 19.86
CA VAL A 214 40.03 24.95 20.69
C VAL A 214 40.48 26.40 20.59
#